data_AF-A0A968RZ95-F1
#
_entry.id   AF-A0A968RZ95-F1
#
_cell.length_a   1.000
_cell.length_b   1.000
_cell.length_c   1.000
_cell.angle_alpha   90.00
_cell.angle_beta   90.00
_cell.angle_gamma   90.00
#
_symmetry.space_group_name_H-M   'P 1'
#
loop_
_entity.id
_entity.type
_entity.pdbx_description
1 polymer ?
#
loop_
_entity_poly.entity_id
_entity_poly.type
_entity_poly.pdbx_seq_one_letter_code
_entity_poly.pdbx_strand_id
1 'polypeptide(L)'
;MQAEVPSINMRFPEYVHLNNTYQVFELVDDLSPTTLVTAIEQLLHDTEHYQQLVANCQKARQQWTWQHEEKRLVAFMQRLFNDFE
;
A
#
# COMPACT_ATOMS: atom_id res chain seq x y z
N MET A 1 -5.11 -3.16 -3.41
CA MET A 1 -5.68 -3.21 -2.04
C MET A 1 -7.17 -3.47 -2.04
N GLN A 2 -7.99 -2.55 -2.57
CA GLN A 2 -9.46 -2.69 -2.56
C GLN A 2 -9.96 -3.99 -3.21
N ALA A 3 -9.28 -4.43 -4.29
CA ALA A 3 -9.54 -5.70 -4.98
C ALA A 3 -8.91 -6.94 -4.31
N GLU A 4 -8.24 -6.79 -3.16
CA GLU A 4 -7.58 -7.88 -2.41
C GLU A 4 -6.47 -8.62 -3.18
N VAL A 5 -5.95 -8.00 -4.22
CA VAL A 5 -4.78 -8.49 -4.98
C VAL A 5 -3.53 -7.73 -4.54
N PRO A 6 -2.51 -8.42 -3.98
CA PRO A 6 -1.18 -7.85 -3.73
C PRO A 6 -0.53 -7.41 -5.04
N SER A 7 0.36 -6.41 -4.98
CA SER A 7 1.05 -5.92 -6.17
C SER A 7 2.55 -5.78 -5.95
N ILE A 8 3.32 -5.98 -7.03
CA ILE A 8 4.74 -5.66 -7.11
C ILE A 8 4.87 -4.17 -7.42
N ASN A 9 5.65 -3.43 -6.64
CA ASN A 9 5.84 -2.00 -6.81
C ASN A 9 7.32 -1.61 -6.64
N MET A 10 7.72 -0.52 -7.27
CA MET A 10 9.03 0.10 -7.00
C MET A 10 9.17 0.49 -5.53
N ARG A 11 10.37 0.41 -4.97
CA ARG A 11 10.67 0.80 -3.59
C ARG A 11 10.76 2.33 -3.42
N PHE A 12 9.69 3.05 -3.77
CA PHE A 12 9.61 4.48 -3.47
C PHE A 12 9.36 4.72 -1.97
N PRO A 13 9.87 5.84 -1.41
CA PRO A 13 9.71 6.13 0.02
C PRO A 13 8.25 6.08 0.52
N GLU A 14 7.30 6.57 -0.28
CA GLU A 14 5.87 6.53 0.07
C GLU A 14 5.35 5.09 0.16
N TYR A 15 5.75 4.22 -0.78
CA TYR A 15 5.33 2.82 -0.75
C TYR A 15 6.00 2.06 0.38
N VAL A 16 7.25 2.36 0.72
CA VAL A 16 7.89 1.83 1.94
C VAL A 16 7.11 2.24 3.18
N HIS A 17 6.71 3.50 3.30
CA HIS A 17 5.92 4.00 4.42
C HIS A 17 4.58 3.26 4.55
N LEU A 18 3.84 3.10 3.45
CA LEU A 18 2.59 2.33 3.43
C LEU A 18 2.83 0.85 3.75
N ASN A 19 3.89 0.24 3.21
CA ASN A 19 4.23 -1.16 3.45
C ASN A 19 4.65 -1.42 4.90
N ASN A 20 5.25 -0.44 5.59
CA ASN A 20 5.56 -0.55 7.02
C ASN A 20 4.30 -0.60 7.90
N THR A 21 3.14 -0.16 7.38
CA THR A 21 1.87 -0.19 8.13
C THR A 21 1.16 -1.53 7.99
N TYR A 22 0.97 -2.01 6.75
CA TYR A 22 0.20 -3.23 6.50
C TYR A 22 0.95 -4.34 5.78
N GLN A 23 2.12 -4.10 5.18
CA GLN A 23 2.86 -5.08 4.37
C GLN A 23 1.98 -5.73 3.29
N VAL A 24 1.64 -4.95 2.27
CA VAL A 24 0.70 -5.30 1.19
C VAL A 24 1.34 -5.36 -0.20
N PHE A 25 2.60 -4.92 -0.31
CA PHE A 25 3.35 -4.84 -1.56
C PHE A 25 4.59 -5.72 -1.49
N GLU A 26 4.92 -6.32 -2.63
CA GLU A 26 6.26 -6.82 -2.92
C GLU A 26 7.07 -5.65 -3.50
N LEU A 27 8.14 -5.23 -2.82
CA LEU A 27 8.88 -4.02 -3.20
C LEU A 27 10.18 -4.38 -3.92
N VAL A 28 10.35 -3.84 -5.13
CA VAL A 28 11.54 -4.04 -5.97
C VAL A 28 12.35 -2.76 -6.12
N ASP A 29 13.67 -2.89 -6.20
CA ASP A 29 14.59 -1.74 -6.29
C ASP A 29 14.84 -1.25 -7.72
N ASP A 30 14.58 -2.11 -8.71
CA ASP A 30 14.70 -1.81 -10.14
C ASP A 30 13.68 -2.59 -10.98
N LEU A 31 13.58 -2.23 -12.26
CA LEU A 31 12.68 -2.85 -13.24
C LEU A 31 13.41 -3.80 -14.19
N SER A 32 14.60 -4.28 -13.83
CA SER A 32 15.30 -5.25 -14.66
C SER A 32 14.47 -6.54 -14.76
N PRO A 33 14.53 -7.26 -15.91
CA PRO A 33 13.79 -8.50 -16.08
C PRO A 33 14.10 -9.52 -14.97
N THR A 34 15.36 -9.62 -14.55
CA THR A 34 15.79 -10.56 -13.49
C THR A 34 15.12 -10.25 -12.16
N THR A 35 15.08 -8.97 -11.75
CA THR A 35 14.42 -8.54 -10.51
C THR A 35 12.91 -8.84 -10.55
N LEU A 36 12.25 -8.51 -11.66
CA LEU A 36 10.81 -8.75 -11.80
C LEU A 36 10.46 -10.23 -11.86
N VAL A 37 11.22 -11.04 -12.59
CA VAL A 37 11.04 -12.51 -12.61
C VAL A 37 11.19 -13.07 -11.20
N THR A 38 12.20 -12.64 -10.45
CA THR A 38 12.42 -13.11 -9.08
C THR A 38 11.23 -12.79 -8.17
N ALA A 39 10.73 -11.56 -8.22
CA ALA A 39 9.57 -11.15 -7.43
C ALA A 39 8.28 -11.92 -7.82
N ILE A 40 8.06 -12.14 -9.11
CA ILE A 40 6.92 -12.92 -9.61
C ILE A 40 7.03 -14.38 -9.16
N GLU A 41 8.18 -15.01 -9.34
CA GLU A 41 8.44 -16.40 -8.95
C GLU A 41 8.26 -16.60 -7.46
N GLN A 42 8.72 -15.66 -6.63
CA GLN A 42 8.51 -15.67 -5.19
C GLN A 42 7.01 -15.66 -4.85
N LEU A 43 6.22 -14.76 -5.45
CA LEU A 43 4.78 -14.69 -5.19
C LEU A 43 3.98 -15.89 -5.73
N LEU A 44 4.48 -16.56 -6.78
CA LEU A 44 3.86 -17.76 -7.34
C LEU A 44 4.13 -19.01 -6.50
N HIS A 45 5.35 -19.15 -5.96
CA HIS A 45 5.80 -20.38 -5.30
C HIS A 45 5.72 -20.31 -3.78
N ASP A 46 5.84 -19.13 -3.18
CA ASP A 46 5.64 -18.93 -1.74
C ASP A 46 4.17 -18.57 -1.45
N THR A 47 3.35 -19.62 -1.34
CA THR A 47 1.91 -19.47 -1.10
C THR A 47 1.62 -18.82 0.26
N GLU A 48 2.44 -19.09 1.28
CA GLU A 48 2.24 -18.50 2.61
C GLU A 48 2.45 -16.99 2.58
N HIS A 49 3.55 -16.54 1.97
CA HIS A 49 3.83 -15.12 1.77
C HIS A 49 2.72 -14.43 0.97
N TYR A 50 2.29 -15.02 -0.15
CA TYR A 50 1.21 -14.44 -0.96
C TYR A 50 -0.10 -14.30 -0.16
N GLN A 51 -0.50 -15.35 0.57
CA GLN A 51 -1.72 -15.30 1.40
C GLN A 51 -1.61 -14.28 2.54
N GLN A 52 -0.42 -14.11 3.11
CA GLN A 52 -0.18 -13.06 4.10
C GLN A 52 -0.39 -11.67 3.50
N LEU A 53 0.10 -11.40 2.28
CA LEU A 53 -0.13 -10.13 1.59
C LEU A 53 -1.62 -9.92 1.26
N VAL A 54 -2.36 -10.96 0.86
CA VAL A 54 -3.82 -10.89 0.60
C VAL A 54 -4.57 -10.53 1.89
N ALA A 55 -4.29 -11.22 3.00
CA ALA A 55 -4.90 -10.93 4.30
C ALA A 55 -4.58 -9.50 4.78
N ASN A 56 -3.39 -9.01 4.46
CA ASN A 56 -3.01 -7.63 4.74
C ASN A 56 -3.78 -6.63 3.85
N CYS A 57 -3.99 -6.94 2.57
CA CYS A 57 -4.83 -6.14 1.68
C CYS A 57 -6.26 -6.01 2.22
N GLN A 58 -6.81 -7.10 2.79
CA GLN A 58 -8.14 -7.11 3.41
C GLN A 58 -8.26 -6.18 4.63
N LYS A 59 -7.19 -6.07 5.43
CA LYS A 59 -7.11 -5.10 6.53
C LYS A 59 -6.98 -3.68 6.00
N ALA A 60 -6.04 -3.47 5.08
CA ALA A 60 -5.75 -2.16 4.51
C ALA A 60 -6.96 -1.54 3.79
N ARG A 61 -7.74 -2.33 3.03
CA ARG A 61 -8.92 -1.81 2.31
C ARG A 61 -9.98 -1.19 3.21
N GLN A 62 -10.05 -1.60 4.48
CA GLN A 62 -11.00 -1.03 5.45
C GLN A 62 -10.60 0.38 5.90
N GLN A 63 -9.29 0.67 5.91
CA GLN A 63 -8.72 1.90 6.44
C GLN A 63 -8.36 2.89 5.33
N TRP A 64 -7.82 2.40 4.22
CA TRP A 64 -7.41 3.20 3.07
C TRP A 64 -8.60 3.47 2.13
N THR A 65 -9.57 4.24 2.63
CA THR A 65 -10.77 4.64 1.90
C THR A 65 -10.96 6.14 1.91
N TRP A 66 -11.70 6.67 0.93
CA TRP A 66 -12.06 8.08 0.88
C TRP A 66 -12.83 8.54 2.12
N GLN A 67 -13.68 7.69 2.69
CA GLN A 67 -14.45 8.00 3.91
C GLN A 67 -13.56 8.22 5.15
N HIS A 68 -12.37 7.63 5.17
CA HIS A 68 -11.40 7.89 6.24
C HIS A 68 -10.54 9.12 5.91
N GLU A 69 -10.09 9.25 4.66
CA GLU A 69 -9.21 10.34 4.24
C GLU A 69 -9.93 11.71 4.24
N GLU A 70 -11.20 11.75 3.86
CA GLU A 70 -11.99 12.99 3.84
C GLU A 70 -12.03 13.67 5.21
N LYS A 71 -12.02 12.90 6.31
CA LYS A 71 -12.04 13.45 7.67
C LYS A 71 -10.79 14.26 7.95
N ARG A 72 -9.63 13.79 7.47
CA ARG A 72 -8.35 14.50 7.58
C ARG A 72 -8.36 15.77 6.74
N LEU A 73 -8.88 15.66 5.51
CA LEU A 73 -8.98 16.80 4.60
C LEU A 73 -9.90 17.90 5.14
N VAL A 74 -11.10 17.55 5.62
CA VAL A 74 -12.05 18.49 6.21
C VAL A 74 -11.44 19.17 7.44
N ALA A 75 -10.82 18.40 8.33
CA ALA A 75 -10.15 18.96 9.51
C ALA A 75 -9.01 19.92 9.14
N PHE A 76 -8.25 19.60 8.09
CA PHE A 76 -7.21 20.49 7.56
C PHE A 76 -7.81 21.79 6.99
N MET A 77 -8.86 21.69 6.18
CA MET A 77 -9.53 22.86 5.59
C MET A 77 -10.14 23.77 6.67
N GLN A 78 -10.78 23.20 7.69
CA GLN A 78 -11.31 23.97 8.82
C GLN A 78 -10.22 24.73 9.56
N ARG A 79 -9.06 24.10 9.81
CA ARG A 79 -7.90 24.77 10.43
C ARG A 79 -7.42 25.93 9.56
N LEU A 80 -7.20 25.67 8.28
CA LEU A 80 -6.76 26.71 7.34
C LEU A 80 -7.69 27.93 7.36
N PHE A 81 -9.00 27.73 7.27
CA PHE A 81 -9.93 28.88 7.21
C PHE A 81 -10.09 29.61 8.55
N ASN A 82 -9.98 28.90 9.68
CA ASN A 82 -10.02 29.54 11.00
C ASN A 82 -8.74 30.37 11.28
N ASP A 83 -7.60 30.00 10.70
CA ASP A 83 -6.34 30.75 10.86
C ASP A 83 -6.33 32.09 10.10
N PHE A 84 -7.35 32.38 9.29
CA PHE A 84 -7.51 33.63 8.52
C PHE A 84 -8.59 34.59 9.09
N GLU A 85 -9.26 34.24 10.20
CA GLU A 85 -10.13 35.15 10.98
C GLU A 85 -9.38 35.78 12.16
#